data_AF-A0A9W8GT04-F1
#
_entry.id   AF-A0A9W8GT04-F1
#
_cell.length_a   1.000
_cell.length_b   1.000
_cell.length_c   1.000
_cell.angle_alpha   90.00
_cell.angle_beta   90.00
_cell.angle_gamma   90.00
#
_symmetry.space_group_name_H-M   'P 1'
#
loop_
_entity.id
_entity.type
_entity.pdbx_description
1 polymer ?
#
loop_
_entity_poly.entity_id
_entity_poly.type
_entity_poly.pdbx_seq_one_letter_code
_entity_poly.pdbx_strand_id
1 'polypeptide(L)'
;MPRPPCIAIPFKKTAELDWVRPLRHYIARTYQEDPDAYANDCQVLQRMRQDMRGANADETGRDLIFRYYSHLETLEPRFRINEQGVKVTFR
;
A
#
# COMPACT_ATOMS: atom_id res chain seq x y z
N MET A 1 31.86 -16.90 24.14
CA MET A 1 31.42 -17.81 23.05
C MET A 1 31.16 -16.98 21.80
N PRO A 2 31.67 -17.36 20.62
CA PRO A 2 31.39 -16.64 19.37
C PRO A 2 29.92 -16.83 18.96
N ARG A 3 29.28 -15.78 18.42
CA ARG A 3 27.92 -15.86 17.90
C ARG A 3 27.91 -16.69 16.61
N PRO A 4 26.95 -17.60 16.41
CA PRO A 4 26.82 -18.35 15.16
C PRO A 4 26.43 -17.38 14.02
N PRO A 5 26.84 -17.68 12.77
CA PRO A 5 26.47 -16.86 11.62
C PRO A 5 24.96 -16.91 11.37
N CYS A 6 24.40 -15.79 10.92
CA CYS A 6 22.99 -15.70 10.51
C CYS A 6 22.88 -15.69 8.98
N ILE A 7 21.79 -16.25 8.45
CA ILE A 7 21.45 -16.17 7.03
C ILE A 7 20.65 -14.89 6.80
N ALA A 8 21.11 -14.04 5.86
CA ALA A 8 20.37 -12.85 5.46
C ALA A 8 19.29 -13.19 4.42
N ILE A 9 18.09 -12.66 4.62
CA ILE A 9 16.97 -12.78 3.67
C ILE A 9 16.78 -11.43 2.98
N PRO A 10 16.96 -11.32 1.66
CA PRO A 10 16.78 -10.06 0.95
C PRO A 10 15.31 -9.66 0.84
N PHE A 11 15.03 -8.36 0.77
CA PHE A 11 13.69 -7.85 0.56
C PHE A 11 13.14 -8.21 -0.82
N LYS A 12 11.83 -8.43 -0.88
CA LYS A 12 11.09 -8.52 -2.14
C LYS A 12 11.04 -7.14 -2.79
N LYS A 13 11.25 -7.09 -4.11
CA LYS A 13 11.07 -5.88 -4.90
C LYS A 13 9.61 -5.78 -5.34
N THR A 14 9.08 -4.57 -5.44
CA THR A 14 7.75 -4.32 -6.01
C THR A 14 7.78 -3.09 -6.92
N ALA A 15 6.98 -3.16 -7.98
CA ALA A 15 6.84 -2.08 -8.93
C ALA A 15 6.01 -0.90 -8.38
N GLU A 16 6.14 0.23 -9.05
CA GLU A 16 5.21 1.34 -8.89
C GLU A 16 3.82 0.94 -9.37
N LEU A 17 2.83 1.42 -8.65
CA LEU A 17 1.43 1.35 -9.06
C LEU A 17 0.73 2.63 -8.65
N ASP A 18 -0.41 2.87 -9.28
CA ASP A 18 -1.27 4.01 -9.02
C ASP A 18 -2.47 3.55 -8.17
N TRP A 19 -2.52 3.99 -6.91
CA TRP A 19 -3.68 3.81 -6.04
C TRP A 19 -4.79 4.82 -6.32
N VAL A 20 -4.43 6.03 -6.76
CA VAL A 20 -5.32 7.19 -6.80
C VAL A 20 -6.40 7.01 -7.86
N ARG A 21 -6.00 6.70 -9.09
CA ARG A 21 -6.95 6.54 -10.20
C ARG A 21 -7.99 5.43 -9.97
N PRO A 22 -7.61 4.19 -9.61
CA PRO A 22 -8.59 3.11 -9.44
C PRO A 22 -9.50 3.31 -8.22
N LEU A 23 -9.00 3.90 -7.13
CA LEU A 23 -9.83 4.21 -5.96
C LEU A 23 -10.86 5.29 -6.28
N ARG A 24 -10.45 6.41 -6.88
CA ARG A 24 -11.36 7.49 -7.29
C ARG A 24 -12.45 6.99 -8.24
N HIS A 25 -12.09 6.16 -9.21
CA HIS A 25 -13.05 5.57 -10.14
C HIS A 25 -14.04 4.64 -9.45
N TYR A 26 -13.58 3.83 -8.50
CA TYR A 26 -14.43 2.93 -7.73
C TYR A 26 -15.40 3.70 -6.83
N ILE A 27 -14.93 4.74 -6.14
CA ILE A 27 -15.78 5.56 -5.27
C ILE A 27 -16.90 6.23 -6.07
N ALA A 28 -16.56 6.87 -7.18
CA ALA A 28 -17.54 7.50 -8.08
C ALA A 28 -18.62 6.51 -8.53
N ARG A 29 -18.20 5.28 -8.88
CA ARG A 29 -19.08 4.29 -9.50
C ARG A 29 -19.95 3.55 -8.48
N THR A 30 -19.38 3.18 -7.34
CA THR A 30 -20.02 2.29 -6.36
C THR A 30 -20.75 3.07 -5.27
N TYR A 31 -20.17 4.18 -4.79
CA TYR A 31 -20.75 5.00 -3.73
C TYR A 31 -21.48 6.23 -4.26
N GLN A 32 -21.31 6.59 -5.54
CA GLN A 32 -21.90 7.79 -6.15
C GLN A 32 -21.50 9.09 -5.44
N GLU A 33 -20.34 9.07 -4.77
CA GLU A 33 -19.76 10.21 -4.06
C GLU A 33 -18.77 10.96 -4.94
N ASP A 34 -18.48 12.21 -4.57
CA ASP A 34 -17.47 13.02 -5.24
C ASP A 34 -16.06 12.42 -5.02
N PRO A 35 -15.37 11.98 -6.09
CA PRO A 35 -14.04 11.39 -5.96
C PRO A 35 -12.98 12.38 -5.48
N ASP A 36 -13.21 13.68 -5.63
CA ASP A 36 -12.28 14.72 -5.21
C ASP A 36 -12.27 14.92 -3.70
N ALA A 37 -13.36 14.57 -3.01
CA ALA A 37 -13.43 14.58 -1.56
C ALA A 37 -12.39 13.64 -0.90
N TYR A 38 -12.00 12.56 -1.59
CA TYR A 38 -11.05 11.56 -1.11
C TYR A 38 -9.65 11.66 -1.76
N ALA A 39 -9.39 12.71 -2.53
CA ALA A 39 -8.13 12.87 -3.25
C ALA A 39 -6.92 12.92 -2.32
N ASN A 40 -7.05 13.58 -1.16
CA ASN A 40 -5.99 13.66 -0.17
C ASN A 40 -5.68 12.28 0.44
N ASP A 41 -6.71 11.54 0.86
CA ASP A 41 -6.54 10.20 1.45
C ASP A 41 -5.89 9.22 0.45
N CYS A 42 -6.28 9.30 -0.82
CA CYS A 42 -5.65 8.53 -1.89
C CYS A 42 -4.17 8.88 -2.07
N GLN A 43 -3.81 10.18 -1.97
CA GLN A 43 -2.42 10.62 -2.03
C GLN A 43 -1.60 10.16 -0.83
N VAL A 44 -2.19 10.14 0.38
CA VAL A 44 -1.56 9.60 1.58
C VAL A 44 -1.24 8.11 1.39
N LEU A 45 -2.19 7.32 0.90
CA LEU A 45 -1.96 5.89 0.61
C LEU A 45 -0.86 5.68 -0.44
N GLN A 46 -0.88 6.48 -1.51
CA GLN A 46 0.16 6.46 -2.54
C GLN A 46 1.53 6.79 -1.94
N ARG A 47 1.60 7.79 -1.06
CA ARG A 47 2.84 8.20 -0.39
C ARG A 47 3.36 7.11 0.54
N MET A 48 2.50 6.51 1.36
CA MET A 48 2.86 5.40 2.24
C MET A 48 3.47 4.22 1.48
N ARG A 49 2.92 3.91 0.30
CA ARG A 49 3.49 2.88 -0.58
C ARG A 49 4.89 3.24 -1.04
N GLN A 50 5.12 4.49 -1.43
CA GLN A 50 6.44 4.95 -1.86
C GLN A 50 7.46 4.91 -0.71
N ASP A 51 7.06 5.35 0.48
CA ASP A 51 7.93 5.31 1.66
C ASP A 51 8.30 3.86 2.02
N MET A 52 7.34 2.92 1.94
CA MET A 52 7.59 1.48 2.15
C MET A 52 8.56 0.90 1.11
N ARG A 53 8.46 1.28 -0.17
CA ARG A 53 9.39 0.81 -1.21
C ARG A 53 10.83 1.28 -0.98
N GLY A 54 11.01 2.44 -0.35
CA GLY A 54 12.32 2.98 0.05
C GLY A 54 12.80 2.53 1.42
N ALA A 55 12.08 1.63 2.10
CA ALA A 55 12.42 1.18 3.44
C ALA A 55 13.74 0.39 3.49
N ASN A 56 14.53 0.62 4.53
CA ASN A 56 15.78 -0.08 4.80
C ASN A 56 15.58 -1.25 5.79
N ALA A 57 16.62 -2.07 5.98
CA ALA A 57 16.65 -3.16 6.96
C ALA A 57 16.86 -2.66 8.40
N ASP A 58 16.11 -1.65 8.82
CA ASP A 58 16.19 -1.01 10.13
C ASP A 58 14.80 -0.87 10.77
N GLU A 59 14.75 -0.38 12.02
CA GLU A 59 13.50 -0.20 12.76
C GLU A 59 12.56 0.79 12.05
N THR A 60 13.12 1.81 11.40
CA THR A 60 12.32 2.80 10.66
C THR A 60 11.65 2.16 9.44
N GLY A 61 12.40 1.38 8.66
CA GLY A 61 11.87 0.66 7.51
C GLY A 61 10.81 -0.36 7.91
N ARG A 62 11.01 -1.07 9.02
CA ARG A 62 10.01 -1.96 9.61
C ARG A 62 8.71 -1.22 9.92
N ASP A 63 8.81 -0.06 10.58
CA ASP A 63 7.63 0.72 10.98
C ASP A 63 6.89 1.32 9.77
N LEU A 64 7.61 1.70 8.70
CA LEU A 64 7.00 2.12 7.43
C LEU A 64 6.21 0.97 6.78
N ILE A 65 6.77 -0.24 6.75
CA ILE A 65 6.09 -1.43 6.22
C ILE A 65 4.84 -1.74 7.04
N PHE A 66 4.93 -1.75 8.37
CA PHE A 66 3.77 -2.01 9.23
C PHE A 66 2.69 -0.95 9.09
N ARG A 67 3.05 0.33 9.03
CA ARG A 67 2.06 1.41 8.86
C ARG A 67 1.28 1.27 7.55
N TYR A 68 1.97 0.95 6.46
CA TYR A 68 1.32 0.69 5.17
C TYR A 68 0.43 -0.56 5.23
N TYR A 69 0.91 -1.64 5.87
CA TYR A 69 0.14 -2.87 6.04
C TYR A 69 -1.17 -2.66 6.83
N SER A 70 -1.11 -1.96 7.97
CA SER A 70 -2.31 -1.66 8.77
C SER A 70 -3.35 -0.82 8.00
N HIS A 71 -2.89 0.07 7.10
CA HIS A 71 -3.81 0.79 6.21
C HIS A 71 -4.49 -0.15 5.21
N LEU A 72 -3.76 -1.11 4.64
CA LEU A 72 -4.35 -2.09 3.72
C LEU A 72 -5.39 -2.97 4.41
N GLU A 73 -5.14 -3.43 5.64
CA GLU A 73 -6.13 -4.21 6.41
C GLU A 73 -7.42 -3.43 6.65
N THR A 74 -7.32 -2.11 6.88
CA THR A 74 -8.49 -1.24 7.06
C THR A 74 -9.25 -1.00 5.75
N LEU A 75 -8.54 -1.02 4.61
CA LEU A 75 -9.10 -0.82 3.28
C LEU A 75 -9.81 -2.07 2.73
N GLU A 76 -9.31 -3.27 3.04
CA GLU A 76 -9.84 -4.55 2.57
C GLU A 76 -11.37 -4.73 2.73
N PRO A 77 -12.00 -4.40 3.88
CA PRO A 77 -13.45 -4.55 4.02
C PRO A 77 -14.25 -3.49 3.25
N ARG A 78 -13.63 -2.36 2.90
CA ARG A 78 -14.30 -1.24 2.20
C ARG A 78 -14.18 -1.36 0.68
N PHE A 79 -13.01 -1.79 0.22
CA PHE A 79 -12.67 -1.82 -1.20
C PHE A 79 -12.37 -3.25 -1.63
N ARG A 80 -13.27 -3.82 -2.44
CA ARG A 80 -13.01 -5.14 -3.03
C ARG A 80 -11.93 -5.00 -4.09
N ILE A 81 -10.71 -5.42 -3.77
CA ILE A 81 -9.58 -5.42 -4.72
C ILE A 81 -9.70 -6.68 -5.59
N ASN A 82 -10.44 -6.57 -6.69
CA ASN A 82 -10.60 -7.63 -7.69
C ASN A 82 -10.98 -7.02 -9.05
N GLU A 83 -11.19 -7.87 -10.06
CA GLU A 83 -11.57 -7.41 -11.41
C GLU A 83 -12.90 -6.64 -11.46
N GLN A 84 -13.77 -6.83 -10.47
CA GLN A 84 -15.08 -6.21 -10.38
C GLN A 84 -15.08 -4.94 -9.52
N GLY A 85 -13.98 -4.66 -8.79
CA GLY A 85 -13.85 -3.53 -7.88
C GLY A 85 -12.62 -2.66 -8.17
N VAL A 86 -11.77 -2.42 -7.17
CA VAL A 86 -10.59 -1.57 -7.32
C VAL A 86 -9.52 -2.34 -8.09
N LYS A 87 -9.35 -1.99 -9.37
CA LYS A 87 -8.37 -2.63 -10.27
C LYS A 87 -6.96 -2.10 -10.00
N VAL A 88 -6.25 -2.73 -9.08
CA VAL A 88 -4.84 -2.48 -8.79
C VAL A 88 -4.04 -3.73 -9.12
N THR A 89 -2.99 -3.59 -9.93
CA THR A 89 -2.10 -4.69 -10.29
C THR A 89 -0.82 -4.62 -9.46
N PHE A 90 -0.68 -5.54 -8.51
CA PHE A 90 0.57 -5.72 -7.78
C PHE A 90 1.54 -6.53 -8.64
N ARG A 91 2.73 -5.98 -8.90
CA ARG A 91 3.84 -6.62 -9.59
C ARG A 91 5.11 -6.56 -8.74
#